data_AF-A0A178E5W2-F1
#
_entry.id   AF-A0A178E5W2-F1
#
_cell.length_a   1.000
_cell.length_b   1.000
_cell.length_c   1.000
_cell.angle_alpha   90.00
_cell.angle_beta   90.00
_cell.angle_gamma   90.00
#
_symmetry.space_group_name_H-M   'P 1'
#
loop_
_entity.id
_entity.type
_entity.pdbx_description
1 polymer ?
#
loop_
_entity_poly.entity_id
_entity_poly.type
_entity_poly.pdbx_seq_one_letter_code
_entity_poly.pdbx_strand_id
1 'polypeptide(L)' 'MPVQPDDLLLSLQSSLRNALSTFGPESTQYRNIKLMVDEYAAKLALESLSISSDKSGQREDVEMQTS' A
#
# COMPACT_ATOMS: atom_id res chain seq x y z
N MET A 1 -1.73 -16.22 10.11
CA MET A 1 -2.18 -15.69 8.80
C MET A 1 -1.55 -14.32 8.63
N PRO A 2 -0.65 -14.10 7.66
CA PRO A 2 -0.24 -12.74 7.32
C PRO A 2 -1.46 -11.97 6.81
N VAL A 3 -1.74 -10.82 7.41
CA VAL A 3 -2.77 -9.90 6.90
C VAL A 3 -2.25 -9.39 5.57
N GLN A 4 -2.91 -9.78 4.46
CA GLN A 4 -2.52 -9.25 3.17
C GLN A 4 -2.78 -7.74 3.19
N PRO A 5 -1.88 -6.91 2.64
CA PRO A 5 -2.03 -5.46 2.68
C PRO A 5 -3.39 -4.97 2.16
N ASP A 6 -3.96 -5.73 1.22
CA ASP A 6 -5.29 -5.49 0.66
C ASP A 6 -6.42 -5.65 1.70
N ASP A 7 -6.33 -6.63 2.60
CA ASP A 7 -7.38 -6.90 3.60
C ASP A 7 -7.51 -5.75 4.61
N LEU A 8 -6.36 -5.18 5.02
CA LEU A 8 -6.34 -4.03 5.92
C LEU A 8 -6.88 -2.77 5.23
N LEU A 9 -6.45 -2.50 3.99
CA LEU A 9 -6.93 -1.36 3.22
C LEU A 9 -8.44 -1.44 2.98
N LEU A 10 -8.96 -2.62 2.60
CA LEU A 10 -10.39 -2.87 2.42
C LEU A 10 -11.18 -2.63 3.71
N SER A 11 -10.64 -3.10 4.84
CA SER A 11 -11.25 -2.89 6.16
C SER A 11 -11.33 -1.41 6.53
N LEU A 12 -10.25 -0.66 6.30
CA LEU A 12 -10.19 0.78 6.57
C LEU A 12 -11.14 1.57 5.66
N GLN A 13 -11.21 1.23 4.37
CA GLN A 13 -12.13 1.84 3.41
C GLN A 13 -13.61 1.57 3.78
N SER A 14 -13.93 0.35 4.21
CA SER A 14 -15.27 0.01 4.72
C SER A 14 -15.63 0.84 5.95
N SER A 15 -14.70 0.95 6.90
CA SER A 15 -14.85 1.80 8.09
C SER A 15 -15.06 3.27 7.73
N LEU A 16 -14.33 3.79 6.74
CA LEU A 16 -14.47 5.16 6.26
C LEU A 16 -15.86 5.43 5.69
N ARG A 17 -16.39 4.51 4.87
CA ARG A 17 -17.74 4.62 4.31
C ARG A 17 -18.80 4.60 5.42
N ASN A 18 -18.62 3.74 6.42
CA ASN A 18 -19.53 3.65 7.57
C ASN A 18 -19.49 4.93 8.42
N ALA A 19 -18.30 5.48 8.65
CA ALA A 19 -18.13 6.74 9.36
C ALA A 19 -18.74 7.93 8.59
N LEU A 20 -18.59 7.96 7.27
CA LEU A 20 -19.21 8.96 6.41
C LEU A 20 -20.74 8.90 6.52
N SER A 21 -21.31 7.69 6.43
CA SER A 21 -22.76 7.49 6.51
C SER A 21 -23.35 7.80 7.88
N THR A 22 -22.58 7.62 8.96
CA THR A 22 -23.07 7.75 10.34
C THR A 22 -22.86 9.16 10.90
N PHE A 23 -21.69 9.76 10.66
CA PHE A 23 -21.27 11.00 11.29
C PHE A 23 -21.11 12.16 10.29
N GLY A 24 -21.05 11.87 8.99
CA GLY A 24 -20.83 12.86 7.94
C GLY A 24 -19.37 13.26 7.74
N PRO A 25 -19.08 14.01 6.66
CA PRO A 25 -17.73 14.34 6.23
C PRO A 25 -17.00 15.33 7.15
N GLU A 26 -17.74 16.11 7.93
CA GLU A 26 -17.19 17.09 8.86
C GLU A 26 -16.83 16.49 10.21
N SER A 27 -17.20 15.24 10.47
CA SER A 27 -16.92 14.60 11.75
C SER A 27 -15.43 14.31 11.93
N THR A 28 -14.96 14.46 13.17
CA THR A 28 -13.60 14.09 13.56
C THR A 28 -13.34 12.61 13.29
N GLN A 29 -14.34 11.74 13.49
CA GLN A 29 -14.22 10.30 13.23
C GLN A 29 -13.94 10.02 11.75
N TYR A 30 -14.74 10.60 10.83
CA TYR A 30 -14.51 10.43 9.39
C TYR A 30 -13.14 10.96 8.98
N ARG A 31 -12.78 12.16 9.43
CA ARG A 31 -11.49 12.80 9.08
C ARG A 31 -10.29 11.97 9.57
N ASN A 32 -10.35 11.45 10.79
CA ASN A 32 -9.28 10.60 11.34
C ASN A 32 -9.13 9.29 10.55
N ILE A 33 -10.23 8.63 10.21
CA ILE A 33 -10.18 7.39 9.42
C ILE A 33 -9.66 7.68 8.02
N LYS A 34 -10.05 8.81 7.41
CA LYS A 34 -9.56 9.22 6.09
C LYS A 34 -8.04 9.39 6.09
N LEU A 35 -7.48 10.05 7.09
CA LEU A 35 -6.03 10.23 7.22
C LEU A 35 -5.30 8.88 7.32
N MET A 36 -5.84 7.92 8.07
CA MET A 36 -5.25 6.57 8.17
C MET A 36 -5.29 5.83 6.83
N VAL A 37 -6.39 5.92 6.08
CA VAL A 37 -6.50 5.34 4.73
C VAL A 37 -5.48 5.96 3.79
N ASP A 38 -5.38 7.29 3.77
CA ASP A 38 -4.47 8.03 2.89
C ASP A 38 -3.00 7.69 3.21
N GLU A 39 -2.63 7.67 4.49
CA GLU A 39 -1.28 7.29 4.94
C GLU A 39 -0.93 5.86 4.53
N TYR A 40 -1.85 4.92 4.73
CA TYR A 40 -1.63 3.51 4.38
C TYR A 40 -1.47 3.31 2.87
N ALA A 41 -2.33 3.94 2.07
CA ALA A 41 -2.23 3.89 0.61
C ALA A 41 -0.92 4.51 0.10
N ALA A 42 -0.47 5.62 0.70
CA ALA A 42 0.81 6.24 0.37
C ALA A 42 2.00 5.32 0.70
N LYS A 43 1.97 4.63 1.86
CA LYS A 43 2.99 3.64 2.24
C LYS A 43 3.04 2.46 1.26
N LEU A 44 1.89 1.90 0.89
CA LEU A 44 1.83 0.83 -0.10
C LEU A 44 2.39 1.25 -1.45
N ALA A 45 2.03 2.46 -1.92
CA ALA A 45 2.57 3.00 -3.16
C ALA A 45 4.11 3.16 -3.09
N LEU A 46 4.64 3.67 -1.97
CA LEU A 46 6.08 3.82 -1.77
C LEU A 46 6.82 2.47 -1.71
N GLU A 47 6.25 1.48 -1.04
CA GLU A 47 6.78 0.12 -1.00
C GLU A 47 6.80 -0.50 -2.41
N SER A 48 5.73 -0.33 -3.18
CA SER A 48 5.64 -0.83 -4.56
C SER A 48 6.69 -0.19 -5.49
N LEU A 49 6.98 1.10 -5.29
CA LEU A 49 8.02 1.81 -6.03
C LEU A 49 9.43 1.34 -5.63
N SER A 50 9.66 1.12 -4.33
CA SER A 50 10.95 0.63 -3.81
C SER A 50 11.26 -0.78 -4.31
N ILE A 51 10.26 -1.68 -4.34
CA ILE A 51 10.39 -3.04 -4.88
C ILE A 51 10.74 -3.04 -6.37
N SER A 52 10.28 -2.03 -7.12
CA SER A 52 10.55 -1.92 -8.56
C SER A 52 12.00 -1.49 -8.87
N SER A 53 12.71 -0.87 -7.90
CA SER A 53 14.06 -0.36 -8.10
C SER A 53 15.15 -1.43 -7.98
N ASP A 54 14.87 -2.58 -7.35
CA ASP A 54 15.85 -3.66 -7.15
C ASP A 54 15.88 -4.70 -8.30
N LYS A 55 14.99 -4.59 -9.30
CA LYS A 55 14.89 -5.56 -10.41
C LYS A 55 15.71 -5.24 -11.66
N SER A 56 16.65 -4.30 -11.61
CA SER A 56 17.55 -3.98 -12.74
C SER A 56 18.98 -4.54 -12.62
N GLY A 57 19.20 -5.55 -11.76
CA GLY A 57 20.53 -6.07 -11.41
C GLY A 57 20.92 -7.47 -11.92
N GLN A 58 20.12 -8.15 -12.75
CA GLN A 58 20.56 -9.39 -13.41
C GLN A 58 21.05 -9.07 -14.84
N ARG A 59 22.28 -8.56 -14.95
CA ARG A 59 23.08 -8.83 -16.14
C ARG A 59 23.75 -10.17 -15.92
N GLU A 60 23.35 -11.14 -16.72
CA GLU A 60 24.00 -12.42 -16.90
C GLU A 60 25.47 -12.16 -17.27
N ASP A 61 26.38 -12.43 -16.34
CA ASP A 61 27.79 -12.58 -16.67
C ASP A 61 27.92 -13.95 -17.36
N VAL A 62 27.81 -13.91 -18.70
CA VAL A 62 28.03 -15.06 -19.55
C VAL A 62 29.49 -15.48 -19.39
N GLU A 63 29.68 -16.58 -18.67
CA GLU A 63 30.89 -17.38 -18.65
C GLU A 63 31.37 -17.63 -20.09
N MET A 64 32.38 -16.86 -20.53
CA MET A 64 33.17 -17.19 -21.72
C MET A 64 34.45 -17.88 -21.27
N GLN A 65 34.32 -19.17 -20.98
CA GLN A 65 35.43 -20.13 -21.12
C GLN A 65 35.32 -20.81 -22.49
N THR A 66 36.46 -21.26 -23.00
CA THR A 66 36.78 -21.81 -24.35
C THR A 66 37.27 -20.72 -25.33
N SER A 67 38.46 -20.75 -25.91
CA SER A 67 39.59 -21.70 -25.96
C SER A 67 40.86 -20.96 -26.35
#